data_AF-A0A6I4XKG3-F1
#
_entry.id   AF-A0A6I4XKG3-F1
#
_cell.length_a   1.000
_cell.length_b   1.000
_cell.length_c   1.000
_cell.angle_alpha   90.00
_cell.angle_beta   90.00
_cell.angle_gamma   90.00
#
_symmetry.space_group_name_H-M   'P 1'
#
loop_
_entity.id
_entity.type
_entity.pdbx_description
1 polymer ?
#
loop_
_entity_poly.entity_id
_entity_poly.type
_entity_poly.pdbx_seq_one_letter_code
_entity_poly.pdbx_strand_id
1 'polypeptide(L)'
;KYQAATNNALSVGLGAGDPNQSKMVARLSEVLQPQHVNQVFTGVGASRALLRQDETVINGLVSPTGKVGYVNIATGQLSSGAPAAEVPIETAIKLLKDMGGSSIKYFPMKGLAHKEEYQAVAAACAKYDFYLEPTGGIDLE
;
A
#
# COMPACT_ATOMS: atom_id res chain seq x y z
N LYS A 1 -15.31 9.49 18.93
CA LYS A 1 -14.39 9.98 19.99
C LYS A 1 -12.98 10.21 19.45
N TYR A 2 -12.29 9.20 18.93
CA TYR A 2 -10.93 9.37 18.37
C TYR A 2 -10.88 10.30 17.15
N GLN A 3 -11.78 10.15 16.17
CA GLN A 3 -11.79 11.01 14.97
C GLN A 3 -11.97 12.50 15.31
N ALA A 4 -12.84 12.83 16.26
CA ALA A 4 -13.02 14.20 16.72
C ALA A 4 -11.74 14.75 17.40
N ALA A 5 -11.05 13.90 18.17
CA ALA A 5 -9.81 14.30 18.87
C ALA A 5 -8.61 14.45 17.93
N THR A 6 -8.59 13.75 16.80
CA THR A 6 -7.45 13.74 15.85
C THR A 6 -7.73 14.51 14.56
N ASN A 7 -8.83 15.26 14.48
CA ASN A 7 -9.31 15.84 13.22
C ASN A 7 -9.35 14.79 12.08
N ASN A 8 -9.77 13.58 12.42
CA ASN A 8 -9.82 12.40 11.56
C ASN A 8 -8.48 12.00 10.92
N ALA A 9 -7.33 12.42 11.50
CA ALA A 9 -6.00 11.91 11.17
C ALA A 9 -5.85 10.45 11.66
N LEU A 10 -6.68 9.58 11.10
CA LEU A 10 -6.79 8.17 11.38
C LEU A 10 -6.23 7.42 10.17
N SER A 11 -5.34 6.47 10.45
CA SER A 11 -4.85 5.50 9.48
C SER A 11 -5.32 4.11 9.88
N VAL A 12 -6.31 3.56 9.17
CA VAL A 12 -6.78 2.19 9.44
C VAL A 12 -5.73 1.20 8.94
N GLY A 13 -5.27 0.33 9.83
CA GLY A 13 -4.16 -0.60 9.58
C GLY A 13 -4.60 -2.06 9.54
N LEU A 14 -3.88 -2.89 8.77
CA LEU A 14 -4.01 -4.35 8.80
C LEU A 14 -3.40 -4.95 10.08
N GLY A 15 -2.33 -4.34 10.60
CA GLY A 15 -1.43 -4.95 11.61
C GLY A 15 -0.31 -5.74 10.92
N ALA A 16 0.91 -5.21 10.95
CA ALA A 16 2.10 -5.78 10.28
C ALA A 16 1.95 -6.16 8.78
N GLY A 17 0.91 -5.65 8.10
CA GLY A 17 0.60 -6.02 6.72
C GLY A 17 -0.08 -7.38 6.56
N ASP A 18 -0.68 -7.95 7.61
CA ASP A 18 -1.38 -9.24 7.54
C ASP A 18 -2.53 -9.22 6.51
N PRO A 19 -2.41 -9.97 5.40
CA PRO A 19 -3.39 -9.94 4.33
C PRO A 19 -4.76 -10.49 4.73
N ASN A 20 -4.84 -11.28 5.80
CA ASN A 20 -6.12 -11.81 6.30
C ASN A 20 -7.05 -10.70 6.83
N GLN A 21 -6.51 -9.53 7.19
CA GLN A 21 -7.28 -8.40 7.68
C GLN A 21 -7.85 -7.51 6.57
N SER A 22 -7.48 -7.74 5.30
CA SER A 22 -7.84 -6.85 4.18
C SER A 22 -9.34 -6.56 4.09
N LYS A 23 -10.19 -7.59 4.20
CA LYS A 23 -11.66 -7.44 4.16
C LYS A 23 -12.23 -6.74 5.40
N MET A 24 -11.59 -6.91 6.56
CA MET A 24 -12.00 -6.22 7.79
C MET A 24 -11.66 -4.73 7.71
N VAL A 25 -10.45 -4.40 7.25
CA VAL A 25 -10.04 -3.01 7.01
C VAL A 25 -10.97 -2.30 6.04
N ALA A 26 -11.35 -2.94 4.93
CA ALA A 26 -12.26 -2.35 3.96
C ALA A 26 -13.64 -2.03 4.57
N ARG A 27 -14.24 -2.97 5.30
CA ARG A 27 -15.54 -2.77 5.98
C ARG A 27 -15.49 -1.73 7.09
N LEU A 28 -14.39 -1.67 7.86
CA LEU A 28 -14.20 -0.63 8.87
C LEU A 28 -14.08 0.74 8.22
N SER A 29 -13.39 0.84 7.10
CA SER A 29 -13.17 2.09 6.39
C SER A 29 -14.46 2.66 5.80
N GLU A 30 -15.41 1.81 5.37
CA GLU A 30 -16.76 2.24 4.95
C GLU A 30 -17.47 3.05 6.04
N VAL A 31 -17.39 2.58 7.29
CA VAL A 31 -18.06 3.20 8.44
C VAL A 31 -17.26 4.40 8.96
N LEU A 32 -15.94 4.27 9.03
CA LEU A 32 -15.08 5.27 9.66
C LEU A 32 -14.77 6.45 8.72
N GLN A 33 -14.69 6.26 7.41
CA GLN A 33 -14.28 7.31 6.46
C GLN A 33 -12.98 8.03 6.90
N PRO A 34 -11.86 7.30 7.09
CA PRO A 34 -10.60 7.86 7.61
C PRO A 34 -9.86 8.70 6.56
N GLN A 35 -8.87 9.50 6.97
CA GLN A 35 -7.96 10.14 6.01
C GLN A 35 -7.06 9.13 5.29
N HIS A 36 -6.71 8.00 5.92
CA HIS A 36 -5.79 7.01 5.36
C HIS A 36 -6.23 5.56 5.63
N VAL A 37 -6.01 4.68 4.64
CA VAL A 37 -6.27 3.25 4.71
C VAL A 37 -5.06 2.48 4.20
N ASN A 38 -4.59 1.52 5.00
CA ASN A 38 -3.57 0.57 4.55
C ASN A 38 -4.22 -0.65 3.90
N GLN A 39 -3.83 -0.98 2.68
CA GLN A 39 -4.30 -2.18 2.01
C GLN A 39 -3.17 -3.01 1.42
N VAL A 40 -3.45 -4.31 1.31
CA VAL A 40 -2.71 -5.18 0.39
C VAL A 40 -3.13 -4.87 -1.04
N PHE A 41 -2.31 -5.24 -2.03
CA PHE A 41 -2.55 -4.88 -3.43
C PHE A 41 -3.97 -5.25 -3.89
N THR A 42 -4.42 -6.46 -3.56
CA THR A 42 -5.74 -6.99 -3.95
C THR A 42 -6.93 -6.36 -3.20
N GLY A 43 -6.67 -5.56 -2.16
CA GLY A 43 -7.71 -4.94 -1.34
C GLY A 43 -8.03 -3.50 -1.71
N VAL A 44 -7.17 -2.85 -2.50
CA VAL A 44 -7.28 -1.42 -2.85
C VAL A 44 -8.63 -1.10 -3.50
N GLY A 45 -8.99 -1.81 -4.57
CA GLY A 45 -10.24 -1.57 -5.30
C GLY A 45 -11.50 -1.75 -4.45
N ALA A 46 -11.53 -2.81 -3.64
CA ALA A 46 -12.65 -3.05 -2.72
C ALA A 46 -12.77 -1.95 -1.66
N SER A 47 -11.65 -1.48 -1.11
CA SER A 47 -11.63 -0.35 -0.17
C SER A 47 -12.14 0.94 -0.81
N ARG A 48 -11.67 1.30 -2.01
CA ARG A 48 -12.15 2.50 -2.72
C ARG A 48 -13.65 2.44 -2.99
N ALA A 49 -14.13 1.32 -3.51
CA ALA A 49 -15.54 1.13 -3.83
C ALA A 49 -16.46 1.27 -2.60
N LEU A 50 -16.03 0.75 -1.44
CA LEU A 50 -16.79 0.86 -0.19
C LEU A 50 -16.72 2.27 0.42
N LEU A 51 -15.62 3.00 0.23
CA LEU A 51 -15.50 4.39 0.69
C LEU A 51 -16.46 5.33 -0.06
N ARG A 52 -16.70 5.09 -1.37
CA ARG A 52 -17.61 5.88 -2.24
C ARG A 52 -17.22 7.35 -2.39
N GLN A 53 -15.94 7.65 -2.19
CA GLN A 53 -15.30 8.94 -2.44
C GLN A 53 -13.82 8.71 -2.77
N ASP A 54 -13.17 9.75 -3.29
CA ASP A 54 -11.77 9.71 -3.75
C ASP A 54 -10.79 10.48 -2.83
N GLU A 55 -11.28 11.07 -1.73
CA GLU A 55 -10.51 11.89 -0.78
C GLU A 55 -9.59 11.06 0.11
N THR A 56 -10.06 9.91 0.62
CA THR A 56 -9.25 9.04 1.48
C THR A 56 -8.06 8.49 0.71
N VAL A 57 -6.87 8.61 1.28
CA VAL A 57 -5.64 8.01 0.73
C VAL A 57 -5.66 6.51 1.00
N ILE A 58 -5.50 5.70 -0.05
CA ILE A 58 -5.42 4.24 0.07
C ILE A 58 -4.08 3.78 -0.49
N ASN A 59 -3.24 3.22 0.38
CA ASN A 59 -2.00 2.60 -0.09
C ASN A 59 -2.23 1.19 -0.61
N GLY A 60 -1.35 0.75 -1.51
CA GLY A 60 -1.27 -0.64 -1.95
C GLY A 60 0.08 -1.25 -1.59
N LEU A 61 0.06 -2.30 -0.78
CA LEU A 61 1.26 -3.03 -0.39
C LEU A 61 1.86 -3.77 -1.59
N VAL A 62 3.09 -3.42 -1.93
CA VAL A 62 3.97 -4.18 -2.84
C VAL A 62 5.30 -4.43 -2.15
N SER A 63 6.01 -5.48 -2.55
CA SER A 63 7.22 -5.93 -1.85
C SER A 63 8.48 -5.90 -2.72
N PRO A 64 9.67 -5.75 -2.10
CA PRO A 64 10.95 -5.96 -2.77
C PRO A 64 11.03 -7.34 -3.43
N THR A 65 11.86 -7.46 -4.46
CA THR A 65 12.05 -8.71 -5.22
C THR A 65 13.52 -9.15 -5.25
N GLY A 66 14.44 -8.27 -4.88
CA GLY A 66 15.87 -8.43 -5.17
C GLY A 66 16.24 -8.01 -6.60
N LYS A 67 15.27 -7.46 -7.37
CA LYS A 67 15.44 -7.03 -8.75
C LYS A 67 15.02 -5.57 -8.92
N VAL A 68 16.01 -4.70 -9.12
CA VAL A 68 15.79 -3.27 -9.37
C VAL A 68 14.82 -3.08 -10.54
N GLY A 69 13.81 -2.21 -10.34
CA GLY A 69 12.79 -1.92 -11.34
C GLY A 69 11.53 -2.80 -11.26
N TYR A 70 11.52 -3.81 -10.40
CA TYR A 70 10.41 -4.76 -10.24
C TYR A 70 9.92 -4.82 -8.79
N VAL A 71 8.61 -5.03 -8.64
CA VAL A 71 7.96 -5.22 -7.34
C VAL A 71 7.04 -6.45 -7.39
N ASN A 72 6.91 -7.13 -6.26
CA ASN A 72 5.94 -8.21 -6.11
C ASN A 72 4.58 -7.64 -5.68
N ILE A 73 3.54 -7.91 -6.47
CA ILE A 73 2.16 -7.49 -6.19
C ILE A 73 1.29 -8.61 -5.60
N ALA A 74 1.81 -9.84 -5.47
CA ALA A 74 1.10 -10.99 -4.89
C ALA A 74 1.02 -10.89 -3.36
N THR A 75 0.37 -9.84 -2.85
CA THR A 75 0.37 -9.49 -1.42
C THR A 75 -0.98 -9.71 -0.73
N GLY A 76 -2.00 -10.16 -1.45
CA GLY A 76 -3.31 -10.54 -0.92
C GLY A 76 -3.36 -11.89 -0.22
N GLN A 77 -4.49 -12.19 0.44
CA GLN A 77 -4.66 -13.35 1.34
C GLN A 77 -4.26 -14.70 0.72
N LEU A 78 -4.67 -14.94 -0.53
CA LEU A 78 -4.34 -16.18 -1.24
C LEU A 78 -3.05 -16.03 -2.05
N SER A 79 -2.88 -14.89 -2.72
CA SER A 79 -1.73 -14.64 -3.59
C SER A 79 -0.40 -14.62 -2.84
N SER A 80 -0.39 -14.25 -1.55
CA SER A 80 0.84 -14.27 -0.74
C SER A 80 1.39 -15.68 -0.47
N GLY A 81 0.57 -16.72 -0.65
CA GLY A 81 0.98 -18.12 -0.60
C GLY A 81 1.27 -18.74 -1.97
N ALA A 82 1.12 -17.97 -3.05
CA ALA A 82 1.35 -18.39 -4.43
C ALA A 82 2.75 -17.95 -4.91
N PRO A 83 3.19 -18.34 -6.12
CA PRO A 83 4.38 -17.76 -6.73
C PRO A 83 4.30 -16.24 -6.80
N ALA A 84 5.45 -15.57 -6.62
CA ALA A 84 5.52 -14.11 -6.69
C ALA A 84 5.02 -13.59 -8.05
N ALA A 85 4.26 -12.50 -8.01
CA ALA A 85 3.83 -11.78 -9.21
C ALA A 85 4.73 -10.55 -9.36
N GLU A 86 5.92 -10.76 -9.94
CA GLU A 86 6.88 -9.69 -10.15
C GLU A 86 6.56 -8.91 -11.42
N VAL A 87 6.30 -7.61 -11.27
CA VAL A 87 5.96 -6.72 -12.39
C VAL A 87 6.83 -5.48 -12.35
N PRO A 88 7.04 -4.79 -13.50
CA PRO A 88 7.68 -3.48 -13.50
C PRO A 88 6.94 -2.50 -12.57
N ILE A 89 7.69 -1.62 -11.89
CA ILE A 89 7.10 -0.64 -10.95
C ILE A 89 6.05 0.24 -11.65
N GLU A 90 6.29 0.62 -12.91
CA GLU A 90 5.33 1.34 -13.73
C GLU A 90 3.98 0.62 -13.81
N THR A 91 4.00 -0.69 -14.09
CA THR A 91 2.79 -1.50 -14.21
C THR A 91 2.07 -1.59 -12.87
N ALA A 92 2.80 -1.78 -11.76
CA ALA A 92 2.21 -1.79 -10.43
C ALA A 92 1.52 -0.45 -10.09
N ILE A 93 2.15 0.69 -10.40
CA ILE A 93 1.56 2.03 -10.19
C ILE A 93 0.27 2.19 -11.00
N LYS A 94 0.29 1.85 -12.29
CA LYS A 94 -0.90 1.99 -13.15
C LYS A 94 -2.05 1.12 -12.66
N LEU A 95 -1.78 -0.14 -12.29
CA LEU A 95 -2.79 -1.03 -11.71
C LEU A 95 -3.36 -0.49 -10.39
N LEU A 96 -2.52 0.10 -9.52
CA LEU A 96 -3.00 0.74 -8.30
C LEU A 96 -3.90 1.94 -8.61
N LYS A 97 -3.55 2.78 -9.59
CA LYS A 97 -4.39 3.89 -10.05
C LYS A 97 -5.73 3.38 -10.60
N ASP A 98 -5.72 2.33 -11.42
CA ASP A 98 -6.94 1.72 -11.97
C ASP A 98 -7.86 1.17 -10.85
N MET A 99 -7.27 0.68 -9.75
CA MET A 99 -8.00 0.26 -8.56
C MET A 99 -8.39 1.41 -7.63
N GLY A 100 -8.05 2.67 -7.95
CA GLY A 100 -8.34 3.85 -7.13
C GLY A 100 -7.43 4.01 -5.89
N GLY A 101 -6.26 3.37 -5.92
CA GLY A 101 -5.20 3.57 -4.93
C GLY A 101 -4.47 4.90 -5.13
N SER A 102 -3.82 5.36 -4.07
CA SER A 102 -3.20 6.68 -3.98
C SER A 102 -1.68 6.63 -3.85
N SER A 103 -1.15 5.54 -3.29
CA SER A 103 0.28 5.39 -2.99
C SER A 103 0.75 3.94 -3.11
N ILE A 104 2.05 3.78 -3.35
CA ILE A 104 2.73 2.51 -3.06
C ILE A 104 3.09 2.48 -1.58
N LYS A 105 2.72 1.40 -0.89
CA LYS A 105 3.36 1.01 0.36
C LYS A 105 4.44 -0.02 0.08
N TYR A 106 5.70 0.38 0.16
CA TYR A 106 6.83 -0.48 -0.12
C TYR A 106 7.28 -1.20 1.15
N PHE A 107 6.96 -2.50 1.27
CA PHE A 107 7.15 -3.27 2.50
C PHE A 107 7.43 -4.75 2.22
N PRO A 108 8.33 -5.42 2.97
CA PRO A 108 9.19 -4.89 4.03
C PRO A 108 10.54 -4.36 3.50
N MET A 109 10.90 -3.11 3.81
CA MET A 109 12.18 -2.51 3.40
C MET A 109 13.41 -3.00 4.17
N LYS A 110 13.23 -3.42 5.43
CA LYS A 110 14.32 -3.79 6.34
C LYS A 110 15.41 -2.69 6.41
N GLY A 111 14.97 -1.45 6.61
CA GLY A 111 15.85 -0.28 6.61
C GLY A 111 16.42 -0.02 5.22
N LEU A 112 17.75 -0.01 5.11
CA LEU A 112 18.46 0.23 3.86
C LEU A 112 18.88 -1.05 3.12
N ALA A 113 18.39 -2.23 3.52
CA ALA A 113 18.76 -3.50 2.88
C ALA A 113 18.38 -3.58 1.39
N HIS A 114 17.35 -2.82 0.96
CA HIS A 114 16.86 -2.76 -0.42
C HIS A 114 17.03 -1.36 -1.03
N LYS A 115 18.15 -0.67 -0.74
CA LYS A 115 18.35 0.74 -1.10
C LYS A 115 18.19 1.03 -2.59
N GLU A 116 18.83 0.24 -3.46
CA GLU A 116 18.80 0.45 -4.91
C GLU A 116 17.39 0.19 -5.48
N GLU A 117 16.71 -0.85 -4.98
CA GLU A 117 15.32 -1.13 -5.35
C GLU A 117 14.40 0.02 -4.90
N TYR A 118 14.57 0.52 -3.67
CA TYR A 118 13.80 1.64 -3.13
C TYR A 118 14.02 2.93 -3.92
N GLN A 119 15.26 3.24 -4.33
CA GLN A 119 15.55 4.38 -5.20
C GLN A 119 14.83 4.28 -6.54
N ALA A 120 14.76 3.08 -7.13
CA ALA A 120 13.99 2.86 -8.37
C ALA A 120 12.48 3.04 -8.15
N VAL A 121 11.94 2.58 -7.01
CA VAL A 121 10.54 2.82 -6.63
C VAL A 121 10.27 4.33 -6.47
N ALA A 122 11.13 5.05 -5.75
CA ALA A 122 11.01 6.50 -5.58
C ALA A 122 11.06 7.26 -6.91
N ALA A 123 12.01 6.92 -7.79
CA ALA A 123 12.11 7.52 -9.12
C ALA A 123 10.86 7.25 -9.98
N ALA A 124 10.32 6.03 -9.92
CA ALA A 124 9.10 5.67 -10.64
C ALA A 124 7.86 6.40 -10.07
N CYS A 125 7.69 6.45 -8.75
CA CYS A 125 6.62 7.21 -8.09
C CYS A 125 6.66 8.69 -8.50
N ALA A 126 7.85 9.32 -8.50
CA ALA A 126 8.01 10.70 -8.96
C ALA A 126 7.68 10.86 -10.46
N LYS A 127 8.15 9.94 -11.31
CA LYS A 127 7.91 9.99 -12.76
C LYS A 127 6.44 9.81 -13.13
N TYR A 128 5.74 8.93 -12.44
CA TYR A 128 4.36 8.55 -12.77
C TYR A 128 3.31 9.24 -11.89
N ASP A 129 3.68 10.29 -11.17
CA ASP A 129 2.81 11.09 -10.31
C ASP A 129 2.01 10.22 -9.33
N PHE A 130 2.74 9.54 -8.43
CA PHE A 130 2.16 8.63 -7.45
C PHE A 130 2.89 8.74 -6.12
N TYR A 131 2.14 8.65 -5.01
CA TYR A 131 2.73 8.78 -3.68
C TYR A 131 3.49 7.52 -3.27
N LEU A 132 4.34 7.65 -2.25
CA LEU A 132 5.20 6.58 -1.75
C LEU A 132 5.23 6.56 -0.22
N GLU A 133 5.06 5.38 0.34
CA GLU A 133 5.08 5.09 1.78
C GLU A 133 6.14 4.01 2.08
N PRO A 134 7.38 4.40 2.40
CA PRO A 134 8.42 3.45 2.81
C PRO A 134 8.08 2.82 4.16
N THR A 135 8.19 1.49 4.31
CA THR A 135 7.85 0.81 5.57
C THR A 135 8.76 -0.38 5.88
N GLY A 136 9.18 -0.48 7.15
CA GLY A 136 9.85 -1.65 7.73
C GLY A 136 11.33 -1.41 7.98
N GLY A 137 11.74 -1.43 9.26
CA GLY A 137 13.13 -1.19 9.67
C GLY A 137 13.59 0.26 9.51
N ILE A 138 12.67 1.22 9.51
CA ILE A 138 13.00 2.64 9.63
C ILE A 138 13.09 2.93 11.14
N ASP A 139 14.20 3.53 11.57
CA ASP A 139 14.43 3.96 12.94
C ASP A 139 14.96 5.41 12.97
N LEU A 140 15.65 5.82 14.04
CA LEU A 140 16.16 7.18 14.21
C LEU A 140 17.56 7.40 13.59
N GLU A 141 18.22 6.34 13.13
CA GLU A 141 19.55 6.37 12.50
C GLU A 141 19.45 6.38 10.96
#